data_AF-A0A382T3M1-F1
#
_entry.id   AF-A0A382T3M1-F1
#
_cell.length_a   1.000
_cell.length_b   1.000
_cell.length_c   1.000
_cell.angle_alpha   90.00
_cell.angle_beta   90.00
_cell.angle_gamma   90.00
#
_symmetry.space_group_name_H-M   'P 1'
#
loop_
_entity.id
_entity.type
_entity.pdbx_description
1 polymer ?
#
loop_
_entity_poly.entity_id
_entity_poly.type
_entity_poly.pdbx_seq_one_letter_code
_entity_poly.pdbx_strand_id
1 'polypeptide(L)'
;VSSDLIQSIRAQSKLAISKAISLIENNGEEGHPLLSDLFQYTGNAYRIGITGPPGAGKSSLTDNLISAYRLQDKTVAVIAVDPTSPFSGGAVLG
;
A
#
# COMPACT_ATOMS: atom_id res chain seq x y z
N VAL A 1 10.39 0.91 -18.14
CA VAL A 1 9.33 1.66 -17.44
C VAL A 1 9.73 3.12 -17.41
N SER A 2 8.82 4.06 -17.75
CA SER A 2 9.22 5.47 -17.89
C SER A 2 9.72 6.06 -16.57
N SER A 3 10.86 6.75 -16.60
CA SER A 3 11.39 7.55 -15.49
C SER A 3 10.34 8.51 -14.90
N ASP A 4 9.39 8.95 -15.73
CA ASP A 4 8.30 9.85 -15.34
C ASP A 4 7.35 9.19 -14.32
N LEU A 5 7.13 7.87 -14.45
CA LEU A 5 6.26 7.15 -13.52
C LEU A 5 6.90 7.06 -12.14
N ILE A 6 8.20 6.74 -12.07
CA ILE A 6 8.96 6.70 -10.82
C ILE A 6 8.97 8.09 -10.16
N GLN A 7 9.22 9.15 -10.93
CA GLN A 7 9.19 10.52 -10.42
C GLN A 7 7.80 10.88 -9.86
N SER A 8 6.74 10.51 -10.58
CA SER A 8 5.36 10.76 -10.14
C SER A 8 4.99 9.99 -8.86
N ILE A 9 5.47 8.75 -8.72
CA ILE A 9 5.32 7.96 -7.49
C ILE A 9 6.05 8.65 -6.32
N ARG A 10 7.29 9.10 -6.53
CA ARG A 10 8.07 9.81 -5.51
C ARG A 10 7.47 11.16 -5.13
N ALA A 11 6.75 11.80 -6.06
CA ALA A 11 5.93 12.99 -5.81
C ALA A 11 4.58 12.67 -5.15
N GLN A 12 4.36 11.43 -4.68
CA GLN A 12 3.16 10.98 -3.98
C GLN A 12 1.87 11.08 -4.80
N SER A 13 1.97 11.01 -6.14
CA SER A 13 0.81 10.98 -7.01
C SER A 13 0.01 9.69 -6.79
N LYS A 14 -1.20 9.83 -6.24
CA LYS A 14 -2.13 8.71 -6.01
C LYS A 14 -2.37 7.89 -7.28
N LEU A 15 -2.58 8.57 -8.42
CA LEU A 15 -2.81 7.92 -9.70
C LEU A 15 -1.60 7.11 -10.16
N ALA A 16 -0.38 7.63 -9.98
CA ALA A 16 0.84 6.93 -10.35
C ALA A 16 1.07 5.70 -9.46
N ILE A 17 0.81 5.82 -8.16
CA ILE A 17 0.90 4.72 -7.20
C ILE A 17 -0.11 3.62 -7.55
N SER A 18 -1.38 3.96 -7.80
CA SER A 18 -2.40 2.98 -8.20
C SER A 18 -2.01 2.25 -9.49
N LYS A 19 -1.53 2.97 -10.51
CA LYS A 19 -1.03 2.37 -11.76
C LYS A 19 0.13 1.40 -11.50
N ALA A 20 1.08 1.78 -10.64
CA ALA A 20 2.21 0.93 -10.30
C ALA A 20 1.77 -0.35 -9.59
N ILE A 21 0.84 -0.27 -8.63
CA ILE A 21 0.26 -1.43 -7.95
C ILE A 21 -0.36 -2.38 -8.98
N SER A 22 -1.22 -1.87 -9.87
CA SER A 22 -1.86 -2.69 -10.91
C SER A 22 -0.85 -3.33 -11.88
N LEU A 23 0.22 -2.62 -12.25
CA LEU A 23 1.27 -3.19 -13.11
C LEU A 23 2.03 -4.33 -12.42
N ILE A 24 2.29 -4.19 -11.12
CA ILE A 24 3.01 -5.18 -10.31
C ILE A 24 2.12 -6.40 -10.06
N GLU A 25 0.85 -6.22 -9.70
CA GLU A 25 -0.08 -7.31 -9.38
C GLU A 25 -0.46 -8.17 -10.59
N ASN A 26 -0.56 -7.56 -11.78
CA ASN A 26 -0.91 -8.29 -13.00
C ASN A 26 0.26 -9.10 -13.60
N ASN A 27 1.42 -9.17 -12.92
CA ASN A 27 2.63 -9.89 -13.37
C ASN A 27 3.02 -9.59 -14.83
N GLY A 28 2.78 -8.36 -15.30
CA GLY A 28 3.20 -7.95 -16.63
C GLY A 28 4.72 -7.89 -16.74
N GLU A 29 5.27 -8.00 -17.95
CA GLU A 29 6.72 -7.93 -18.20
C GLU A 29 7.38 -6.66 -17.63
N GLU A 30 6.60 -5.59 -17.47
CA GLU A 30 7.05 -4.31 -16.92
C GLU A 30 7.00 -4.20 -15.38
N GLY A 31 6.28 -5.08 -14.69
CA GLY A 31 6.05 -4.98 -13.24
C GLY A 31 7.30 -5.27 -12.40
N HIS A 32 8.03 -6.34 -12.71
CA HIS A 32 9.26 -6.71 -12.00
C HIS A 32 10.39 -5.68 -12.16
N PRO A 33 10.67 -5.15 -13.38
CA PRO A 33 11.61 -4.05 -13.55
C PRO A 33 11.21 -2.80 -12.74
N LEU A 34 9.93 -2.39 -12.79
CA LEU A 34 9.46 -1.24 -12.00
C LEU A 34 9.70 -1.43 -10.51
N LEU A 35 9.37 -2.61 -9.96
CA LEU A 35 9.57 -2.92 -8.55
C LEU A 35 11.06 -2.84 -8.17
N SER A 36 11.94 -3.37 -9.03
CA SER A 36 13.39 -3.35 -8.82
C SER A 36 13.92 -1.92 -8.80
N ASP A 37 13.48 -1.07 -9.74
CA ASP A 37 13.87 0.33 -9.80
C ASP A 37 13.35 1.13 -8.60
N LEU A 38 12.15 0.82 -8.09
CA LEU A 38 11.57 1.46 -6.92
C LEU A 38 12.25 1.06 -5.61
N PHE A 39 12.85 -0.14 -5.56
CA PHE A 39 13.41 -0.72 -4.33
C PHE A 39 14.44 0.19 -3.66
N GLN A 40 15.26 0.89 -4.46
CA GLN A 40 16.29 1.83 -3.97
C GLN A 40 15.73 3.02 -3.17
N TYR A 41 14.44 3.34 -3.32
CA TYR A 41 13.76 4.44 -2.63
C TYR A 41 13.00 3.99 -1.37
N THR A 42 13.04 2.70 -1.03
CA THR A 42 12.30 2.12 0.10
C THR A 42 13.10 2.17 1.41
N GLY A 43 12.56 1.61 2.50
CA GLY A 43 13.25 1.50 3.80
C GLY A 43 13.05 2.68 4.77
N ASN A 44 12.53 3.81 4.30
CA ASN A 44 12.35 5.03 5.08
C ASN A 44 10.95 5.16 5.74
N ALA A 45 10.31 4.03 6.06
CA ALA A 45 8.97 4.02 6.64
C ALA A 45 8.87 3.04 7.82
N TYR A 46 8.18 3.46 8.88
CA TYR A 46 7.78 2.57 9.97
C TYR A 46 6.70 1.61 9.48
N ARG A 47 6.87 0.31 9.77
CA ARG A 47 5.92 -0.75 9.42
C ARG A 47 5.35 -1.36 10.69
N ILE A 48 4.03 -1.28 10.85
CA ILE A 48 3.31 -1.76 12.03
C ILE A 48 2.33 -2.85 11.57
N GLY A 49 2.46 -4.06 12.12
CA GLY A 49 1.51 -5.14 11.90
C GLY A 49 0.41 -5.11 12.96
N ILE A 50 -0.86 -5.12 12.53
CA ILE A 50 -2.01 -5.17 13.42
C ILE A 50 -2.76 -6.47 13.14
N THR A 51 -2.91 -7.31 14.17
CA THR A 51 -3.58 -8.62 14.09
C THR A 51 -4.43 -8.85 15.34
N GLY A 52 -5.30 -9.86 15.31
CA GLY A 52 -6.23 -10.19 16.38
C GLY A 52 -7.55 -10.79 15.88
N PRO A 53 -8.33 -11.45 16.76
CA PRO A 53 -9.56 -12.13 16.37
C PRO A 53 -10.65 -11.16 15.84
N PRO A 54 -11.70 -11.67 15.17
CA PRO A 54 -12.88 -10.87 14.83
C PRO A 54 -13.44 -10.17 16.08
N GLY A 55 -13.86 -8.91 15.94
CA GLY A 55 -14.38 -8.13 17.08
C GLY A 55 -13.35 -7.53 18.03
N ALA A 56 -12.04 -7.82 17.90
CA ALA A 56 -10.99 -7.30 18.79
C ALA A 56 -10.72 -5.78 18.70
N GLY A 57 -11.53 -5.01 17.93
CA GLY A 57 -11.35 -3.57 17.78
C GLY A 57 -10.20 -3.14 16.86
N LYS A 58 -9.65 -4.05 16.04
CA LYS A 58 -8.53 -3.77 15.13
C LYS A 58 -8.77 -2.54 14.25
N SER A 59 -9.94 -2.45 13.61
CA SER A 59 -10.26 -1.32 12.72
C SER A 59 -10.31 0.00 13.48
N SER A 60 -10.89 0.01 14.70
CA SER A 60 -10.92 1.20 15.56
C SER A 60 -9.52 1.62 16.00
N LEU A 61 -8.65 0.67 16.35
CA LEU A 61 -7.25 0.95 16.68
C LEU A 61 -6.50 1.53 15.47
N THR A 62 -6.66 0.91 14.29
CA THR A 62 -6.04 1.37 13.04
C THR A 62 -6.49 2.80 12.71
N ASP A 63 -7.78 3.11 12.82
CA ASP A 63 -8.34 4.44 12.53
C ASP A 63 -7.78 5.51 13.49
N ASN A 64 -7.70 5.20 14.78
CA ASN A 64 -7.10 6.10 15.77
C ASN A 64 -5.61 6.33 15.52
N LEU A 65 -4.86 5.29 15.14
CA LEU A 65 -3.44 5.41 14.80
C LEU A 65 -3.23 6.27 13.55
N ILE A 66 -4.04 6.06 12.51
CA ILE A 66 -4.00 6.89 11.30
C ILE A 66 -4.24 8.34 11.69
N SER A 67 -5.31 8.63 12.42
CA SER A 67 -5.65 9.98 12.87
C SER A 67 -4.50 10.63 13.64
N ALA A 68 -3.91 9.93 14.60
CA ALA A 68 -2.79 10.42 15.39
C ALA A 68 -1.54 10.76 14.54
N TYR A 69 -1.18 9.91 13.57
CA TYR A 69 -0.03 10.17 12.69
C TYR A 69 -0.31 11.27 11.67
N ARG A 70 -1.55 11.36 11.17
CA ARG A 70 -1.97 12.43 10.27
C ARG A 70 -1.94 13.80 10.96
N LEU A 71 -2.28 13.88 12.24
CA LEU A 71 -2.13 15.09 13.06
C LEU A 71 -0.68 15.53 13.27
N GLN A 72 0.29 14.65 13.01
CA GLN A 72 1.74 14.94 13.06
C GLN A 72 2.33 15.15 11.66
N ASP A 73 1.49 15.47 10.67
CA ASP A 73 1.85 15.67 9.26
C ASP A 73 2.59 14.47 8.64
N LYS A 74 2.37 13.27 9.16
CA LYS A 74 2.92 12.03 8.57
C LYS A 74 2.01 11.52 7.47
N THR A 75 2.61 10.96 6.42
CA THR A 75 1.89 10.17 5.43
C THR A 75 1.68 8.75 5.96
N VAL A 76 0.46 8.23 5.78
CA VAL A 76 0.07 6.89 6.23
C VAL A 76 -0.50 6.12 5.06
N ALA A 77 -0.11 4.85 4.93
CA ALA A 77 -0.67 3.89 4.00
C ALA A 77 -1.14 2.67 4.80
N VAL A 78 -2.24 2.06 4.36
CA VAL A 78 -2.81 0.85 4.98
C VAL A 78 -2.82 -0.24 3.92
N ILE A 79 -2.26 -1.40 4.26
CA ILE A 79 -2.31 -2.61 3.42
C ILE A 79 -3.13 -3.63 4.18
N ALA A 80 -4.29 -4.00 3.64
CA ALA A 80 -5.10 -5.08 4.18
C ALA A 80 -4.60 -6.41 3.62
N VAL A 81 -4.34 -7.38 4.50
CA VAL A 81 -3.96 -8.74 4.13
C VAL A 81 -5.09 -9.67 4.56
N ASP A 82 -5.80 -10.24 3.60
CA ASP A 82 -6.85 -11.22 3.84
C ASP A 82 -6.42 -12.58 3.27
N PRO A 83 -6.05 -13.57 4.12
CA PRO A 83 -5.63 -14.88 3.66
C PRO A 83 -6.79 -15.71 3.05
N THR A 84 -8.05 -15.26 3.18
CA THR A 84 -9.23 -15.97 2.63
C THR A 84 -9.49 -15.67 1.14
N SER A 85 -8.66 -14.84 0.52
CA SER A 85 -8.87 -14.30 -0.83
C SER A 85 -8.95 -15.29 -2.01
N PRO A 86 -8.48 -16.57 -1.96
CA PRO A 86 -8.77 -17.49 -3.05
C PRO A 86 -10.26 -17.89 -3.12
N PHE A 87 -11.05 -17.67 -2.06
CA PHE A 87 -12.40 -18.23 -1.93
C PHE A 87 -13.54 -17.19 -1.94
N SER A 88 -13.28 -15.91 -1.67
CA SER A 88 -14.36 -14.91 -1.48
C SER A 88 -14.56 -13.93 -2.64
N GLY A 89 -13.75 -13.97 -3.70
CA GLY A 89 -13.97 -13.14 -4.88
C GLY A 89 -13.80 -11.64 -4.61
N GLY A 90 -12.62 -11.23 -4.16
CA GLY A 90 -12.16 -9.84 -4.17
C GLY A 90 -12.80 -8.94 -3.10
N ALA A 91 -11.94 -8.34 -2.27
CA ALA A 91 -12.38 -7.29 -1.36
C ALA A 91 -12.75 -6.04 -2.17
N VAL A 92 -14.04 -5.70 -2.21
CA VAL A 92 -14.52 -4.37 -2.61
C VAL A 92 -14.10 -3.40 -1.52
N LEU A 93 -12.90 -2.85 -1.64
CA LEU A 93 -12.47 -1.69 -0.87
C LEU A 93 -12.87 -0.46 -1.68
N GLY A 94 -14.00 0.15 -1.28
CA GLY A 94 -14.36 1.49 -1.71
C GLY A 94 -13.41 2.56 -1.17
#